data_AF-A0A4Y2L1K3-F1
#
_entry.id   AF-A0A4Y2L1K3-F1
#
_cell.length_a   1.000
_cell.length_b   1.000
_cell.length_c   1.000
_cell.angle_alpha   90.00
_cell.angle_beta   90.00
_cell.angle_gamma   90.00
#
_symmetry.space_group_name_H-M   'P 1'
#
loop_
_entity.id
_entity.type
_entity.pdbx_description
1 polymer ?
#
loop_
_entity_poly.entity_id
_entity_poly.type
_entity_poly.pdbx_seq_one_letter_code
_entity_poly.pdbx_strand_id
1 'polypeptide(L)'
;MLVSTYNDPNLTPPFSLWEIQDVVNSMASKKAPGLDGVTAEMLKSINKQCPRLLLVLLNTCLRLSCFPNSWKNAKLILLSKPEREPTLADS
;
A
#
# COMPACT_ATOMS: atom_id res chain seq x y z
N MET A 1 18.55 14.88 -13.38
CA MET A 1 17.95 14.26 -14.57
C MET A 1 16.63 13.62 -14.12
N LEU A 2 15.52 14.36 -14.18
CA LEU A 2 14.21 13.76 -13.93
C LEU A 2 13.89 12.91 -15.16
N VAL A 3 13.70 11.60 -14.96
CA VAL A 3 13.39 10.67 -16.05
C VAL A 3 12.10 11.15 -16.71
N SER A 4 12.16 11.52 -18.00
CA SER A 4 11.05 12.08 -18.78
C SER A 4 9.85 11.13 -18.94
N THR A 5 9.94 9.91 -18.42
CA THR A 5 8.93 8.86 -18.52
C THR A 5 7.81 8.98 -17.48
N TYR A 6 7.93 9.84 -16.47
CA TYR A 6 6.87 10.00 -15.44
C TYR A 6 5.59 10.66 -15.96
N ASN A 7 5.64 11.37 -17.10
CA ASN A 7 4.51 12.12 -17.64
C ASN A 7 3.85 11.47 -18.85
N ASP A 8 4.19 10.22 -19.21
CA ASP A 8 3.47 9.51 -20.27
C ASP A 8 2.16 8.92 -19.71
N PRO A 9 0.98 9.44 -20.08
CA PRO A 9 -0.30 8.94 -19.60
C PRO A 9 -0.59 7.51 -20.09
N ASN A 10 0.11 7.02 -21.11
CA ASN A 10 -0.04 5.64 -21.58
C ASN A 10 0.78 4.62 -20.76
N LEU A 11 1.72 5.09 -19.92
CA LEU A 11 2.56 4.22 -19.09
C LEU A 11 1.87 3.81 -17.78
N THR A 12 0.82 4.52 -17.38
CA THR A 12 0.07 4.29 -16.13
C THR A 12 -1.42 4.06 -16.41
N PRO A 13 -1.77 2.91 -17.02
CA PRO A 13 -3.17 2.59 -17.26
C PRO A 13 -3.96 2.51 -15.94
N PRO A 14 -5.26 2.85 -15.94
CA PRO A 14 -6.09 2.69 -14.76
C PRO A 14 -6.19 1.22 -14.36
N PHE A 15 -6.25 0.99 -13.05
CA PHE A 15 -6.55 -0.32 -12.48
C PHE A 15 -7.92 -0.80 -12.99
N SER A 16 -8.04 -2.07 -13.33
CA SER A 16 -9.33 -2.72 -13.56
C SER A 16 -9.95 -3.28 -12.26
N LEU A 17 -11.22 -3.68 -12.28
CA LEU A 17 -11.88 -4.22 -11.08
C LEU A 17 -11.23 -5.52 -10.60
N TRP A 18 -10.74 -6.31 -11.56
CA TRP A 18 -10.15 -7.62 -11.34
C TRP A 18 -8.88 -7.55 -10.49
N GLU A 19 -8.07 -6.48 -10.64
CA GLU A 19 -6.75 -6.34 -10.00
C GLU A 19 -6.99 -6.09 -8.55
N ILE A 20 -7.88 -5.13 -8.31
CA ILE A 20 -8.26 -4.71 -6.98
C ILE A 20 -8.86 -5.90 -6.22
N GLN A 21 -9.72 -6.69 -6.86
CA GLN A 21 -10.32 -7.86 -6.22
C GLN A 21 -9.29 -8.94 -5.92
N ASP A 22 -8.42 -9.28 -6.88
CA ASP A 22 -7.41 -10.31 -6.71
C ASP A 22 -6.40 -9.94 -5.61
N VAL A 23 -5.90 -8.70 -5.63
CA VAL A 23 -4.98 -8.19 -4.61
C VAL A 23 -5.65 -8.17 -3.24
N VAL A 24 -6.85 -7.60 -3.11
CA VAL A 24 -7.53 -7.49 -1.80
C VAL A 24 -7.82 -8.87 -1.21
N ASN A 25 -8.20 -9.84 -2.05
CA ASN A 25 -8.50 -11.20 -1.59
C ASN A 25 -7.22 -11.95 -1.17
N SER A 26 -6.09 -11.73 -1.84
CA SER A 26 -4.81 -12.36 -1.54
C SER A 26 -4.04 -11.74 -0.35
N MET A 27 -4.44 -10.55 0.14
CA MET A 27 -3.76 -9.90 1.28
C MET A 27 -3.74 -10.81 2.53
N ALA A 28 -2.59 -10.88 3.20
CA ALA A 28 -2.48 -11.58 4.47
C ALA A 28 -3.21 -10.83 5.59
N SER A 29 -4.01 -11.57 6.36
CA SER A 29 -4.68 -11.04 7.55
C SER A 29 -3.74 -10.92 8.75
N LYS A 30 -4.15 -10.12 9.75
CA LYS A 30 -3.43 -9.89 11.02
C LYS A 30 -2.05 -9.26 10.87
N LYS A 31 -1.78 -8.59 9.75
CA LYS A 31 -0.61 -7.72 9.60
C LYS A 31 -0.84 -6.43 10.38
N ALA A 32 0.23 -5.85 10.91
CA ALA A 32 0.15 -4.54 11.55
C ALA A 32 -0.30 -3.50 10.51
N PRO A 33 -1.28 -2.64 10.84
CA PRO A 33 -1.68 -1.56 9.94
C PRO A 33 -0.56 -0.53 9.77
N GLY A 34 -0.65 0.23 8.69
CA GLY A 34 0.16 1.44 8.53
C GLY A 34 -0.22 2.52 9.55
N LEU A 35 0.41 3.68 9.43
CA LEU A 35 0.07 4.86 10.25
C LEU A 35 -1.35 5.39 10.00
N ASP A 36 -1.98 4.98 8.90
CA ASP A 36 -3.37 5.29 8.57
C ASP A 36 -4.39 4.41 9.29
N GLY A 37 -3.95 3.35 9.98
CA GLY A 37 -4.83 2.42 10.69
C GLY A 37 -5.65 1.50 9.79
N VAL A 38 -5.46 1.53 8.47
CA VAL A 38 -6.23 0.70 7.54
C VAL A 38 -5.69 -0.73 7.55
N THR A 39 -6.53 -1.70 7.90
CA THR A 39 -6.15 -3.12 7.92
C THR A 39 -6.57 -3.85 6.65
N ALA A 40 -5.94 -4.99 6.38
CA ALA A 40 -6.33 -5.87 5.28
C ALA A 40 -7.79 -6.35 5.43
N GLU A 41 -8.26 -6.59 6.66
CA GLU A 41 -9.64 -6.98 6.97
C GLU A 41 -10.64 -5.89 6.63
N MET A 42 -10.30 -4.61 6.85
CA MET A 42 -11.14 -3.48 6.44
C MET A 42 -11.26 -3.45 4.92
N LEU A 43 -10.13 -3.57 4.19
CA LEU A 43 -10.13 -3.59 2.72
C LEU A 43 -10.95 -4.77 2.16
N LYS A 44 -10.80 -5.97 2.72
CA LYS A 44 -11.61 -7.15 2.36
C LYS A 44 -13.10 -6.92 2.63
N SER A 45 -13.44 -6.33 3.78
CA SER A 45 -14.83 -6.03 4.15
C SER A 45 -15.46 -4.98 3.24
N ILE A 46 -14.69 -3.96 2.86
CA ILE A 46 -15.10 -2.95 1.87
C ILE A 46 -15.28 -3.59 0.50
N ASN A 47 -14.33 -4.40 0.03
CA ASN A 47 -14.44 -5.07 -1.27
C ASN A 47 -15.66 -6.01 -1.35
N LYS A 48 -16.00 -6.68 -0.24
CA LYS A 48 -17.19 -7.52 -0.15
C LYS A 48 -18.50 -6.71 -0.23
N GLN A 49 -18.56 -5.55 0.40
CA GLN A 49 -19.79 -4.72 0.46
C GLN A 49 -19.93 -3.78 -0.74
N CYS A 50 -18.82 -3.18 -1.16
CA CYS A 50 -18.74 -2.13 -2.17
C CYS A 50 -17.50 -2.35 -3.08
N PRO A 51 -17.50 -3.37 -3.95
CA PRO A 51 -16.32 -3.77 -4.73
C PRO A 51 -15.77 -2.67 -5.65
N ARG A 52 -16.61 -1.70 -6.05
CA ARG A 52 -16.20 -0.57 -6.90
C ARG A 52 -15.58 0.59 -6.14
N LEU A 53 -15.70 0.66 -4.81
CA LEU A 53 -15.22 1.82 -4.05
C LEU A 53 -13.70 1.98 -4.16
N LEU A 54 -12.96 0.90 -3.92
CA LEU A 54 -11.50 0.89 -4.00
C LEU A 54 -11.01 1.18 -5.42
N LEU A 55 -11.69 0.64 -6.43
CA LEU A 55 -11.40 0.90 -7.84
C LEU A 55 -11.49 2.40 -8.18
N VAL A 56 -12.62 3.04 -7.82
CA VAL A 56 -12.84 4.47 -8.11
C VAL A 56 -11.86 5.34 -7.33
N LEU A 57 -11.61 5.01 -6.07
CA LEU A 57 -10.68 5.74 -5.22
C LEU A 57 -9.26 5.70 -5.80
N LEU A 58 -8.73 4.50 -6.03
CA LEU A 58 -7.35 4.30 -6.49
C LEU A 58 -7.12 4.89 -7.89
N ASN A 59 -8.06 4.71 -8.82
CA ASN A 59 -7.97 5.32 -10.16
C ASN A 59 -8.11 6.84 -10.11
N THR A 60 -8.83 7.39 -9.14
CA THR A 60 -8.89 8.84 -8.92
C THR A 60 -7.59 9.38 -8.37
N CYS A 61 -6.98 8.69 -7.38
CA CYS A 61 -5.66 9.03 -6.88
C CYS A 61 -4.61 9.00 -8.01
N LEU A 62 -4.63 7.95 -8.84
CA LEU A 62 -3.73 7.81 -9.98
C LEU A 62 -3.91 8.94 -10.99
N ARG A 63 -5.14 9.19 -11.45
CA ARG A 63 -5.47 10.25 -12.42
C ARG A 63 -5.10 11.65 -11.92
N LEU A 64 -5.34 11.94 -10.64
CA LEU A 64 -5.06 13.25 -10.05
C LEU A 64 -3.61 13.38 -9.54
N SER A 65 -2.83 12.29 -9.59
CA SER A 65 -1.51 12.21 -8.94
C SER A 65 -1.54 12.66 -7.47
N CYS A 66 -2.66 12.40 -6.79
CA CYS A 66 -2.91 12.84 -5.43
C CYS A 66 -3.09 11.61 -4.54
N PHE A 67 -2.23 11.50 -3.53
CA PHE A 67 -2.21 10.36 -2.61
C PHE A 67 -2.21 10.84 -1.16
N PRO A 68 -2.84 10.10 -0.23
CA PRO A 68 -2.82 10.41 1.19
C PRO A 68 -1.39 10.62 1.70
N ASN A 69 -1.16 11.69 2.47
CA ASN A 69 0.16 11.95 3.04
C ASN A 69 0.60 10.86 4.02
N SER A 70 -0.34 10.20 4.70
CA SER A 70 -0.05 9.07 5.59
C SER A 70 0.64 7.91 4.87
N TRP A 71 0.34 7.67 3.59
CA TRP A 71 0.96 6.59 2.80
C TRP A 71 2.45 6.82 2.51
N LYS A 72 2.91 8.06 2.61
CA LYS A 72 4.32 8.44 2.43
C LYS A 72 5.13 8.31 3.72
N ASN A 73 4.45 8.05 4.85
CA ASN A 73 5.06 7.94 6.17
C ASN A 73 5.04 6.48 6.63
N ALA A 74 6.14 6.00 7.24
CA ALA A 74 6.23 4.65 7.78
C ALA A 74 6.82 4.69 9.20
N LYS A 75 6.35 3.78 10.06
CA LYS A 75 6.92 3.58 11.40
C LYS A 75 8.03 2.53 11.32
N LEU A 76 9.27 2.93 11.58
CA LEU A 76 10.39 2.01 11.69
C LEU A 76 10.41 1.36 13.08
N ILE A 77 10.29 0.03 13.12
CA ILE A 77 10.48 -0.77 14.32
C ILE A 77 11.61 -1.74 14.03
N LEU A 78 12.72 -1.61 14.76
CA LEU A 78 13.87 -2.51 14.65
C LEU A 78 13.59 -3.76 15.49
N LEU A 79 13.58 -4.92 14.83
CA LEU A 79 13.48 -6.21 15.49
C LEU A 79 14.84 -6.89 15.42
N SER A 80 15.42 -7.18 16.59
CA SER A 80 16.66 -7.96 16.66
C SER A 80 16.40 -9.37 16.13
N LYS A 81 17.27 -9.84 15.23
CA LYS A 81 17.26 -11.25 14.82
C LYS A 81 17.54 -12.11 16.06
N PRO A 82 16.88 -13.28 16.19
CA PRO A 82 17.00 -14.12 17.38
C PRO A 82 18.42 -14.62 17.66
N GLU A 83 19.31 -14.62 16.66
CA GLU A 83 20.68 -15.14 16.77
C GLU A 83 21.75 -14.06 17.06
N ARG A 84 21.37 -12.79 17.22
CA ARG A 84 22.33 -11.72 17.57
C ARG A 84 21.99 -11.11 18.92
N GLU A 85 22.93 -11.26 19.86
CA GLU A 85 22.93 -10.52 21.12
C GLU A 85 22.98 -9.00 20.84
N PRO A 86 22.08 -8.17 21.44
CA PRO A 86 21.97 -6.74 21.12
C PRO A 86 23.15 -5.87 21.55
N THR A 87 24.16 -6.41 22.23
CA THR A 87 25.14 -5.64 23.01
C THR A 87 26.52 -5.50 22.37
N LEU A 88 26.79 -6.16 21.25
CA LEU A 88 28.04 -5.97 20.50
C LEU A 88 27.80 -5.02 19.33
N ALA A 89 27.74 -3.72 19.64
CA ALA A 89 28.07 -2.72 18.64
C ALA A 89 29.59 -2.74 18.49
N ASP A 90 30.09 -3.40 17.44
CA ASP A 90 31.49 -3.29 17.05
C ASP A 90 31.80 -1.81 16.79
N SER A 91 32.68 -1.26 17.62
CA SER A 91 33.22 0.10 17.53
C SER A 91 34.35 0.19 16.50
#